data_AF-A0A0D7E8W4-F1
#
_entry.id   AF-A0A0D7E8W4-F1
#
_cell.length_a   1.000
_cell.length_b   1.000
_cell.length_c   1.000
_cell.angle_alpha   90.00
_cell.angle_beta   90.00
_cell.angle_gamma   90.00
#
_symmetry.space_group_name_H-M   'P 1'
#
loop_
_entity.id
_entity.type
_entity.pdbx_description
1 polymer ?
#
loop_
_entity_poly.entity_id
_entity_poly.type
_entity_poly.pdbx_seq_one_letter_code
_entity_poly.pdbx_strand_id
1 'polypeptide(L)'
;MASLERTAYPTLPKAYSKAELQRDFSFSDDEIKWVRSKSKAPFHLNLAVLLKTFQVLRYFPDITDVPDQLVDFIRGELGQRSKVKLAEYKWFQQYRHMNAIRVRLGVTRVAHVGTPNVFERRIHLWIKRLERK
;
A
#
# COMPACT_ATOMS: atom_id res chain seq x y z
N MET A 1 -27.41 3.10 8.22
CA MET A 1 -25.96 3.28 8.05
C MET A 1 -25.30 1.99 8.51
N ALA A 2 -24.67 1.22 7.61
CA ALA A 2 -24.04 -0.05 7.98
C ALA A 2 -22.74 0.26 8.74
N SER A 3 -22.76 0.08 10.06
CA SER A 3 -21.55 0.20 10.89
C SER A 3 -20.62 -0.97 10.56
N LEU A 4 -19.40 -0.67 10.13
CA LEU A 4 -18.35 -1.68 9.84
C LEU A 4 -17.87 -2.41 11.10
N GLU A 5 -18.43 -2.10 12.28
CA GLU A 5 -18.05 -2.66 13.60
C GLU A 5 -18.44 -4.13 13.81
N ARG A 6 -18.88 -4.84 12.76
CA ARG A 6 -19.36 -6.23 12.84
C ARG A 6 -18.76 -7.19 11.83
N THR A 7 -17.68 -6.80 11.15
CA THR A 7 -16.92 -7.73 10.31
C THR A 7 -15.69 -8.24 11.07
N ALA A 8 -15.44 -9.55 11.02
CA ALA A 8 -14.25 -10.18 11.59
C ALA A 8 -12.95 -9.86 10.82
N TYR A 9 -12.96 -8.81 9.99
CA TYR A 9 -11.81 -8.39 9.20
C TYR A 9 -10.87 -7.55 10.07
N PRO A 10 -9.54 -7.77 9.99
CA PRO A 10 -8.58 -6.93 10.69
C PRO A 10 -8.74 -5.47 10.27
N THR A 11 -8.78 -4.55 11.23
CA THR A 11 -8.76 -3.10 10.97
C THR A 11 -7.51 -2.50 11.60
N LEU A 12 -7.10 -1.31 11.15
CA LEU A 12 -6.03 -0.58 11.81
C LEU A 12 -6.56 0.01 13.12
N PRO A 13 -6.04 -0.37 14.30
CA PRO A 13 -6.37 0.33 15.53
C PRO A 13 -5.93 1.79 15.44
N LYS A 14 -6.66 2.68 16.12
CA LYS A 14 -6.39 4.13 16.14
C LYS A 14 -5.06 4.47 16.83
N ALA A 15 -4.60 3.61 17.72
CA ALA A 15 -3.37 3.77 18.47
C ALA A 15 -2.64 2.43 18.56
N TYR A 16 -1.32 2.49 18.53
CA TYR A 16 -0.45 1.33 18.70
C TYR A 16 0.48 1.54 19.90
N SER A 17 0.81 0.47 20.60
CA SER A 17 1.97 0.46 21.48
C SER A 17 3.26 0.39 20.64
N LYS A 18 4.38 0.84 21.22
CA LYS A 18 5.69 0.73 20.58
C LYS A 18 6.07 -0.73 20.26
N ALA A 19 5.70 -1.66 21.14
CA ALA A 19 5.97 -3.08 20.96
C ALA A 19 5.20 -3.68 19.78
N GLU A 20 3.93 -3.28 19.59
CA GLU A 20 3.13 -3.71 18.43
C GLU A 20 3.69 -3.14 17.13
N LEU A 21 4.09 -1.87 17.12
CA LEU A 21 4.75 -1.26 15.96
C LEU A 21 6.02 -2.02 15.57
N GLN A 22 6.87 -2.30 16.55
CA GLN A 22 8.10 -3.06 16.31
C GLN A 22 7.83 -4.49 15.83
N ARG A 23 6.83 -5.18 16.39
CA ARG A 23 6.51 -6.55 16.00
C ARG A 23 5.98 -6.63 14.56
N ASP A 24 5.02 -5.77 14.22
CA ASP A 24 4.21 -5.93 13.02
C ASP A 24 4.70 -5.08 11.84
N PHE A 25 5.44 -3.99 12.09
CA PHE A 25 5.78 -2.98 11.08
C PHE A 25 7.27 -2.77 10.87
N SER A 26 8.15 -3.51 11.57
CA SER A 26 9.60 -3.42 11.34
C SER A 26 9.99 -3.89 9.93
N PHE A 27 11.00 -3.25 9.35
CA PHE A 27 11.48 -3.58 8.01
C PHE A 27 12.73 -4.46 8.03
N SER A 28 12.79 -5.39 7.09
CA SER A 28 14.06 -6.03 6.72
C SER A 28 14.83 -5.17 5.70
N ASP A 29 16.14 -5.35 5.62
CA ASP A 29 16.99 -4.67 4.64
C ASP A 29 16.53 -4.91 3.19
N ASP A 30 16.06 -6.12 2.89
CA ASP A 30 15.52 -6.46 1.56
C ASP A 30 14.26 -5.66 1.25
N GLU A 31 13.35 -5.50 2.22
CA GLU A 31 12.15 -4.68 2.04
C GLU A 31 12.49 -3.20 1.82
N ILE A 32 13.46 -2.66 2.56
CA ILE A 32 13.91 -1.27 2.37
C ILE A 32 14.51 -1.08 0.97
N LYS A 33 15.40 -1.98 0.54
CA LYS A 33 15.98 -1.97 -0.81
C LYS A 33 14.91 -2.10 -1.89
N TRP A 34 13.92 -2.96 -1.66
CA TRP A 34 12.82 -3.15 -2.59
C TRP A 34 11.94 -1.91 -2.71
N VAL A 35 11.55 -1.28 -1.59
CA VAL A 35 10.77 -0.03 -1.61
C VAL A 35 11.50 1.04 -2.42
N ARG A 36 12.80 1.25 -2.15
CA ARG A 36 13.62 2.27 -2.82
C ARG A 36 13.84 1.98 -4.31
N SER A 37 13.89 0.72 -4.72
CA SER A 37 14.03 0.36 -6.14
C SER A 37 12.71 0.40 -6.91
N LYS A 38 11.58 0.18 -6.21
CA LYS A 38 10.27 0.04 -6.88
C LYS A 38 9.48 1.33 -7.02
N SER A 39 9.77 2.35 -6.21
CA SER A 39 9.16 3.67 -6.34
C SER A 39 10.21 4.78 -6.38
N LYS A 40 9.77 5.98 -6.77
CA LYS A 40 10.63 7.18 -6.74
C LYS A 40 10.65 7.76 -5.33
N ALA A 41 11.67 8.55 -5.00
CA ALA A 41 11.89 9.15 -3.68
C ALA A 41 10.62 9.76 -3.01
N PRO A 42 9.76 10.52 -3.71
CA PRO A 42 8.53 11.07 -3.11
C PRO A 42 7.53 10.01 -2.63
N PHE A 43 7.58 8.80 -3.19
CA PHE A 43 6.63 7.72 -2.93
C PHE A 43 7.23 6.52 -2.18
N HIS A 44 8.46 6.63 -1.66
CA HIS A 44 9.05 5.59 -0.83
C HIS A 44 8.17 5.33 0.40
N LEU A 45 7.81 6.39 1.13
CA LEU A 45 6.96 6.31 2.32
C LEU A 45 5.60 5.70 1.99
N ASN A 46 4.95 6.18 0.93
CA ASN A 46 3.65 5.67 0.51
C ASN A 46 3.68 4.17 0.18
N LEU A 47 4.69 3.73 -0.58
CA LEU A 47 4.84 2.32 -0.94
C LEU A 47 5.09 1.45 0.30
N ALA A 48 5.91 1.93 1.23
CA ALA A 48 6.22 1.24 2.48
C ALA A 48 4.98 1.09 3.37
N VAL A 49 4.19 2.14 3.52
CA VAL A 49 2.91 2.11 4.25
C VAL A 49 1.96 1.09 3.63
N LEU A 50 1.77 1.13 2.31
CA LEU A 50 0.92 0.15 1.62
C LEU A 50 1.43 -1.28 1.76
N LEU A 51 2.76 -1.49 1.76
CA LEU A 51 3.36 -2.81 1.92
C LEU A 51 3.04 -3.39 3.30
N LYS A 52 3.33 -2.65 4.37
CA LYS A 52 3.16 -3.16 5.74
C LYS A 52 1.70 -3.30 6.13
N THR A 53 0.87 -2.32 5.79
CA THR A 53 -0.59 -2.43 6.02
C THR A 53 -1.17 -3.63 5.30
N PHE A 54 -0.72 -3.93 4.07
CA PHE A 54 -1.18 -5.13 3.36
C PHE A 54 -0.67 -6.44 4.00
N GLN A 55 0.55 -6.49 4.53
CA GLN A 55 1.05 -7.67 5.23
C GLN A 55 0.21 -8.01 6.47
N VAL A 56 -0.24 -6.99 7.22
CA VAL A 56 -1.08 -7.15 8.43
C VAL A 56 -2.55 -7.39 8.07
N LEU A 57 -3.14 -6.53 7.24
CA LEU A 57 -4.58 -6.50 6.97
C LEU A 57 -5.00 -7.47 5.84
N ARG A 58 -4.09 -7.83 4.94
CA ARG A 58 -4.36 -8.59 3.69
C ARG A 58 -5.26 -7.88 2.68
N TYR A 59 -5.54 -6.60 2.89
CA TYR A 59 -6.12 -5.68 1.92
C TYR A 59 -5.39 -4.33 1.95
N PHE A 60 -5.67 -3.47 0.99
CA PHE A 60 -5.09 -2.13 0.94
C PHE A 60 -6.07 -1.13 1.55
N PRO A 61 -5.74 -0.50 2.69
CA PRO A 61 -6.56 0.58 3.24
C PRO A 61 -6.45 1.83 2.38
N ASP A 62 -7.37 2.78 2.56
CA ASP A 62 -7.10 4.14 2.11
C ASP A 62 -5.89 4.68 2.87
N ILE A 63 -5.00 5.36 2.15
CA ILE A 63 -3.77 5.87 2.75
C ILE A 63 -4.05 7.01 3.73
N THR A 64 -5.20 7.68 3.59
CA THR A 64 -5.67 8.72 4.52
C THR A 64 -6.19 8.16 5.83
N ASP A 65 -6.57 6.87 5.86
CA ASP A 65 -7.10 6.21 7.05
C ASP A 65 -5.99 5.58 7.91
N VAL A 66 -4.75 5.62 7.44
CA VAL A 66 -3.59 5.09 8.17
C VAL A 66 -3.24 6.06 9.31
N PRO A 67 -3.18 5.60 10.58
CA PRO A 67 -2.84 6.46 11.70
C PRO A 67 -1.47 7.12 11.56
N ASP A 68 -1.37 8.41 11.89
CA ASP A 68 -0.12 9.19 11.80
C ASP A 68 1.02 8.53 12.60
N GLN A 69 0.72 7.95 13.75
CA GLN A 69 1.68 7.22 14.58
C GLN A 69 2.36 6.07 13.79
N LEU A 70 1.59 5.35 12.97
CA LEU A 70 2.10 4.27 12.14
C LEU A 70 2.92 4.82 10.97
N VAL A 71 2.45 5.89 10.33
CA VAL A 71 3.20 6.57 9.25
C VAL A 71 4.56 7.07 9.77
N ASP A 72 4.58 7.64 10.98
CA ASP A 72 5.78 8.15 11.63
C ASP A 72 6.78 7.03 11.96
N PHE A 73 6.30 5.89 12.48
CA PHE A 73 7.13 4.72 12.73
C PHE A 73 7.78 4.21 11.44
N ILE A 74 6.99 4.00 10.38
CA ILE A 74 7.48 3.53 9.08
C ILE A 74 8.48 4.52 8.48
N ARG A 75 8.25 5.82 8.63
CA ARG A 75 9.20 6.85 8.18
C ARG A 75 10.55 6.72 8.88
N GLY A 76 10.54 6.43 10.18
CA GLY A 76 11.72 6.16 10.98
C GLY A 76 12.50 4.94 10.48
N GLU A 77 11.80 3.82 10.25
CA GLU A 77 12.38 2.58 9.70
C GLU A 77 13.05 2.79 8.33
N LEU A 78 12.49 3.69 7.50
CA LEU A 78 13.08 4.04 6.21
C LEU A 78 14.30 4.96 6.31
N GLY A 79 14.62 5.49 7.51
CA GLY A 79 15.66 6.49 7.72
C GLY A 79 15.31 7.86 7.13
N GLN A 80 14.02 8.15 6.96
CA GLN A 80 13.57 9.42 6.37
C GLN A 80 13.39 10.51 7.44
N ARG A 81 13.65 11.76 7.05
CA ARG A 81 13.47 12.91 7.94
C ARG A 81 12.00 13.11 8.28
N SER A 82 11.69 13.58 9.49
CA SER A 82 10.32 13.84 9.97
C SER A 82 9.47 14.71 9.03
N LYS A 83 10.09 15.63 8.28
CA LYS A 83 9.39 16.49 7.30
C LYS A 83 8.85 15.76 6.06
N VAL A 84 9.27 14.51 5.81
CA VAL A 84 8.80 13.74 4.65
C VAL A 84 7.39 13.26 4.90
N LYS A 85 6.42 13.81 4.17
CA LYS A 85 5.01 13.42 4.25
C LYS A 85 4.64 12.40 3.19
N LEU A 86 3.51 11.75 3.36
CA LEU A 86 2.87 10.97 2.31
C LEU A 86 2.57 11.88 1.12
N ALA A 87 3.01 11.47 -0.07
CA ALA A 87 2.72 12.20 -1.30
C ALA A 87 1.28 11.91 -1.77
N GLU A 88 0.67 12.85 -2.48
CA GLU A 88 -0.63 12.62 -3.10
C GLU A 88 -0.52 11.55 -4.20
N TYR A 89 -1.40 10.55 -4.14
CA TYR A 89 -1.48 9.53 -5.17
C TYR A 89 -2.40 9.93 -6.31
N LYS A 90 -1.90 9.86 -7.55
CA LYS A 90 -2.80 9.62 -8.68
C LYS A 90 -3.19 8.14 -8.71
N TRP A 91 -4.43 7.85 -9.09
CA TRP A 91 -5.00 6.49 -9.08
C TRP A 91 -4.10 5.43 -9.75
N PHE A 92 -3.47 5.76 -10.90
CA PHE A 92 -2.62 4.82 -11.63
C PHE A 92 -1.28 4.54 -10.92
N GLN A 93 -0.77 5.49 -10.15
CA GLN A 93 0.47 5.33 -9.38
C GLN A 93 0.22 4.39 -8.20
N GLN A 94 -0.86 4.64 -7.45
CA GLN A 94 -1.31 3.78 -6.36
C GLN A 94 -1.57 2.36 -6.87
N TYR A 95 -2.29 2.22 -7.99
CA TYR A 95 -2.55 0.91 -8.60
C TYR A 95 -1.26 0.15 -8.96
N ARG A 96 -0.27 0.83 -9.56
CA ARG A 96 1.03 0.22 -9.87
C ARG A 96 1.74 -0.27 -8.61
N HIS A 97 1.68 0.48 -7.52
CA HIS A 97 2.27 0.10 -6.24
C HIS A 97 1.55 -1.10 -5.62
N MET A 98 0.22 -1.09 -5.59
CA MET A 98 -0.59 -2.22 -5.10
C MET A 98 -0.28 -3.50 -5.90
N ASN A 99 -0.13 -3.39 -7.22
CA ASN A 99 0.27 -4.53 -8.05
C ASN A 99 1.69 -5.00 -7.76
N ALA A 100 2.64 -4.08 -7.58
CA ALA A 100 4.01 -4.43 -7.20
C ALA A 100 4.05 -5.20 -5.87
N ILE A 101 3.25 -4.79 -4.89
CA ILE A 101 3.13 -5.46 -3.59
C ILE A 101 2.55 -6.87 -3.75
N ARG A 102 1.46 -7.01 -4.52
CA ARG A 102 0.86 -8.33 -4.81
C ARG A 102 1.87 -9.29 -5.44
N VAL A 103 2.60 -8.81 -6.45
CA VAL A 103 3.64 -9.61 -7.12
C VAL A 103 4.74 -10.01 -6.13
N ARG A 104 5.23 -9.07 -5.31
CA ARG A 104 6.26 -9.36 -4.30
C ARG A 104 5.81 -10.41 -3.28
N LEU A 105 4.56 -10.34 -2.83
CA LEU A 105 4.02 -11.24 -1.82
C LEU A 105 3.40 -12.52 -2.38
N GLY A 106 3.50 -12.75 -3.71
CA GLY A 106 2.92 -13.92 -4.35
C GLY A 106 1.39 -14.00 -4.29
N VAL A 107 0.70 -12.87 -4.10
CA VAL A 107 -0.76 -12.84 -3.97
C VAL A 107 -1.40 -12.70 -5.36
N THR A 108 -1.97 -13.79 -5.85
CA THR A 108 -2.80 -13.80 -7.06
C THR A 108 -4.19 -13.26 -6.74
N ARG A 109 -4.76 -12.44 -7.63
CA ARG A 109 -6.19 -12.11 -7.51
C ARG A 109 -6.99 -13.36 -7.84
N VAL A 110 -7.94 -13.72 -6.98
CA VAL A 110 -8.96 -14.69 -7.35
C VAL A 110 -9.77 -14.07 -8.49
N ALA A 111 -9.55 -14.52 -9.71
CA ALA A 111 -10.45 -14.21 -10.81
C ALA A 111 -11.77 -14.91 -10.53
N HIS A 112 -12.86 -14.16 -10.42
CA HIS A 112 -14.18 -14.77 -10.49
C HIS A 112 -14.29 -15.42 -11.87
N VAL A 113 -14.43 -16.76 -11.89
CA VAL A 113 -14.63 -17.53 -13.13
C VAL A 113 -15.80 -16.91 -13.88
N GLY A 114 -15.55 -16.39 -15.09
CA GLY A 114 -16.58 -15.86 -15.99
C GLY A 114 -16.62 -14.34 -16.19
N THR A 115 -15.81 -13.53 -15.50
CA THR A 115 -15.70 -12.09 -15.82
C THR A 115 -14.29 -11.76 -16.34
N PRO A 116 -14.14 -11.29 -17.60
CA PRO A 116 -12.91 -10.64 -18.01
C PRO A 116 -12.66 -9.48 -17.05
N ASN A 117 -11.47 -9.38 -16.47
CA ASN A 117 -11.09 -8.35 -15.50
C ASN A 117 -11.31 -6.95 -16.13
N VAL A 118 -12.52 -6.39 -15.97
CA VAL A 118 -12.99 -5.16 -16.65
C VAL A 118 -12.07 -3.98 -16.34
N PHE A 119 -11.45 -4.01 -15.17
CA PHE A 119 -10.50 -3.01 -14.70
C PHE A 119 -9.17 -3.05 -15.49
N GLU A 120 -8.63 -4.23 -15.79
CA GLU A 120 -7.43 -4.37 -16.63
C GLU A 120 -7.68 -3.94 -18.07
N ARG A 121 -8.86 -4.25 -18.63
CA ARG A 121 -9.24 -3.78 -19.97
C ARG A 121 -9.31 -2.25 -20.02
N ARG A 122 -9.88 -1.59 -18.99
CA ARG A 122 -9.94 -0.12 -18.94
C ARG A 122 -8.58 0.53 -18.77
N ILE A 123 -7.67 -0.07 -17.98
CA ILE A 123 -6.29 0.43 -17.83
C ILE A 123 -5.51 0.27 -19.13
N HIS A 124 -5.60 -0.90 -19.78
CA HIS A 124 -4.90 -1.16 -21.03
C HIS A 124 -5.42 -0.29 -22.18
N LEU A 125 -6.74 -0.04 -22.24
CA LEU A 125 -7.36 0.89 -23.19
C LEU A 125 -6.97 2.36 -22.93
N TRP A 126 -6.80 2.75 -21.66
CA TRP A 126 -6.37 4.11 -21.30
C TRP A 126 -4.89 4.35 -21.61
N ILE A 127 -4.01 3.36 -21.36
CA ILE A 127 -2.59 3.40 -21.73
C ILE A 127 -2.43 3.49 -23.26
N LYS A 128 -3.10 2.62 -24.03
CA LYS A 128 -3.14 2.69 -25.51
C LYS A 128 -3.74 3.99 -26.08
N ARG A 129 -4.48 4.75 -25.26
CA ARG A 129 -5.05 6.05 -25.65
C ARG A 129 -4.10 7.21 -25.37
N LEU A 130 -3.19 7.07 -24.40
CA LEU A 130 -2.16 8.07 -24.09
C LEU A 130 -0.94 7.98 -25.01
N GLU A 131 -0.61 6.79 -25.52
CA GLU A 131 0.51 6.57 -26.47
C GLU A 131 0.21 7.00 -27.92
N ARG A 132 -1.00 7.52 -28.19
CA ARG A 132 -1.45 8.00 -29.52
C ARG A 132 -1.54 9.53 -29.63
N LYS A 133 -0.88 10.26 -28.73
CA LYS A 133 -0.63 11.71 -28.83
C LYS A 133 0.86 11.95 -28.72
#